data_AF-A0A7J0C401-F1
#
_entry.id   AF-A0A7J0C401-F1
#
_cell.length_a   1.000
_cell.length_b   1.000
_cell.length_c   1.000
_cell.angle_alpha   90.00
_cell.angle_beta   90.00
_cell.angle_gamma   90.00
#
_symmetry.space_group_name_H-M   'P 1'
#
loop_
_entity.id
_entity.type
_entity.pdbx_description
1 polymer ?
#
loop_
_entity_poly.entity_id
_entity_poly.type
_entity_poly.pdbx_seq_one_letter_code
_entity_poly.pdbx_strand_id
1 'polypeptide(L)'
;MSSLLLMLAVITAGLYAGFLLTFLAVVMPGLALLPDERFVAAMRRFNEKVPGPGFLLVFLGVVALPAAALVSDLGGPASGSGCSSWRPWSVRWSATSSRSSGTFR
;
A
#
# COMPACT_ATOMS: atom_id res chain seq x y z
N MET A 1 23.51 -1.95 1.54
CA MET A 1 22.54 -2.82 2.24
C MET A 1 21.10 -2.32 2.06
N SER A 2 20.86 -1.02 2.29
CA SER A 2 19.52 -0.41 2.25
C SER A 2 18.75 -0.60 0.94
N SER A 3 19.40 -0.51 -0.24
CA SER A 3 18.72 -0.70 -1.53
C SER A 3 18.09 -2.09 -1.69
N LEU A 4 18.76 -3.14 -1.18
CA LEU A 4 18.22 -4.50 -1.20
C LEU A 4 17.02 -4.62 -0.26
N LEU A 5 17.10 -4.04 0.94
CA LEU A 5 16.00 -4.03 1.91
C LEU A 5 14.77 -3.30 1.36
N LEU A 6 14.97 -2.17 0.68
CA LEU A 6 13.88 -1.43 0.02
C LEU A 6 13.30 -2.20 -1.17
N MET A 7 14.12 -2.88 -1.97
CA MET A 7 13.62 -3.74 -3.05
C MET A 7 12.74 -4.86 -2.51
N LEU A 8 13.19 -5.57 -1.46
CA LEU A 8 12.40 -6.61 -0.80
C LEU A 8 11.14 -6.03 -0.14
N ALA A 9 11.22 -4.84 0.46
CA ALA A 9 10.08 -4.14 1.03
C ALA A 9 9.00 -3.88 -0.04
N VAL A 10 9.37 -3.37 -1.21
CA VAL A 10 8.44 -3.13 -2.33
C VAL A 10 7.80 -4.44 -2.80
N ILE A 11 8.58 -5.52 -2.89
CA ILE A 11 8.05 -6.85 -3.27
C ILE A 11 7.03 -7.34 -2.25
N THR A 12 7.35 -7.34 -0.96
CA THR A 12 6.43 -7.80 0.09
C THR A 12 5.19 -6.92 0.21
N ALA A 13 5.32 -5.61 0.09
CA ALA A 13 4.20 -4.67 0.05
C ALA A 13 3.30 -4.90 -1.17
N GLY A 14 3.89 -5.11 -2.35
CA GLY A 14 3.15 -5.43 -3.58
C GLY A 14 2.40 -6.76 -3.48
N LEU A 15 3.03 -7.80 -2.94
CA LEU A 15 2.40 -9.10 -2.71
C LEU A 15 1.23 -8.98 -1.72
N TYR A 16 1.42 -8.26 -0.61
CA TYR A 16 0.37 -8.03 0.38
C TYR A 16 -0.79 -7.20 -0.19
N ALA A 17 -0.48 -6.12 -0.92
CA ALA A 17 -1.49 -5.30 -1.58
C ALA A 17 -2.26 -6.09 -2.64
N GLY A 18 -1.57 -6.91 -3.45
CA GLY A 18 -2.20 -7.80 -4.42
C GLY A 18 -3.15 -8.80 -3.75
N PHE A 19 -2.73 -9.41 -2.64
CA PHE A 19 -3.59 -10.29 -1.84
C PHE A 19 -4.88 -9.59 -1.38
N LEU A 20 -4.75 -8.39 -0.80
CA LEU A 20 -5.90 -7.59 -0.37
C LEU A 20 -6.80 -7.18 -1.55
N LEU A 21 -6.20 -6.76 -2.67
CA LEU A 21 -6.91 -6.37 -3.88
C LEU A 21 -7.72 -7.54 -4.44
N THR A 22 -7.13 -8.74 -4.53
CA THR A 22 -7.86 -9.95 -4.96
C THR A 22 -9.02 -10.25 -4.02
N PHE A 23 -8.82 -10.12 -2.71
CA PHE A 23 -9.88 -10.36 -1.74
C PHE A 23 -11.05 -9.37 -1.92
N LEU A 24 -10.74 -8.09 -2.06
CA LEU A 24 -11.74 -7.03 -2.21
C LEU A 24 -12.45 -7.05 -3.57
N ALA A 25 -11.71 -7.22 -4.66
CA ALA A 25 -12.23 -7.06 -6.01
C ALA A 25 -12.79 -8.34 -6.63
N VAL A 26 -12.37 -9.51 -6.15
CA VAL A 26 -12.75 -10.81 -6.73
C VAL A 26 -13.48 -11.68 -5.73
N VAL A 27 -12.91 -11.88 -4.53
CA VAL A 27 -13.48 -12.82 -3.55
C VAL A 27 -14.76 -12.28 -2.93
N MET A 28 -14.75 -11.04 -2.41
CA MET A 28 -15.90 -10.45 -1.72
C MET A 28 -17.13 -10.30 -2.63
N PRO A 29 -17.03 -9.85 -3.90
CA PRO A 29 -18.18 -9.83 -4.80
C PRO A 29 -18.74 -11.22 -5.08
N GLY A 30 -17.88 -12.24 -5.22
CA GLY A 30 -18.32 -13.62 -5.38
C GLY A 30 -19.05 -14.16 -4.14
N LEU A 31 -18.54 -13.86 -2.95
CA LEU A 31 -19.18 -14.24 -1.68
C LEU A 31 -20.49 -13.50 -1.43
N ALA A 32 -20.63 -12.26 -1.91
CA ALA A 32 -21.84 -11.46 -1.74
C ALA A 32 -23.08 -12.06 -2.43
N LEU A 33 -22.90 -13.04 -3.32
CA LEU A 33 -23.99 -13.79 -3.95
C LEU A 33 -24.55 -14.92 -3.07
N LEU A 34 -23.87 -15.27 -1.98
CA LEU A 34 -24.28 -16.33 -1.06
C LEU A 34 -25.26 -15.79 0.00
N PRO A 35 -26.17 -16.63 0.53
CA PRO A 35 -26.94 -16.29 1.73
C PRO A 35 -26.03 -15.99 2.92
N ASP A 36 -26.46 -15.11 3.82
CA ASP A 36 -25.68 -14.59 4.96
C ASP A 36 -24.99 -15.69 5.78
N GLU A 37 -25.70 -16.77 6.10
CA GLU A 37 -25.16 -17.90 6.86
C GLU A 37 -23.96 -18.56 6.16
N ARG A 38 -24.04 -18.71 4.83
CA ARG A 38 -22.98 -19.30 4.00
C ARG A 38 -21.81 -18.34 3.84
N PHE A 39 -22.09 -17.04 3.70
CA PHE A 39 -21.07 -16.00 3.65
C PHE A 39 -20.21 -16.00 4.92
N VAL A 40 -20.84 -15.94 6.10
CA VAL A 40 -20.14 -15.93 7.39
C VAL A 40 -19.34 -17.21 7.61
N ALA A 41 -19.92 -18.36 7.26
CA ALA A 41 -19.21 -19.63 7.35
C ALA A 41 -17.96 -19.69 6.47
N ALA A 42 -18.03 -19.16 5.24
CA ALA A 42 -16.87 -19.06 4.34
C ALA A 42 -15.80 -18.11 4.90
N MET A 43 -16.20 -16.91 5.36
CA MET A 43 -15.27 -15.94 5.93
C MET A 43 -14.56 -16.43 7.20
N ARG A 44 -15.25 -17.17 8.08
CA ARG A 44 -14.60 -17.79 9.25
C ARG A 44 -13.50 -18.77 8.83
N ARG A 45 -13.78 -19.65 7.86
CA ARG A 45 -12.79 -20.61 7.35
C ARG A 45 -11.59 -19.92 6.71
N PHE A 46 -11.81 -18.83 5.98
CA PHE A 46 -10.71 -18.01 5.46
C PHE A 46 -9.88 -17.42 6.59
N ASN A 47 -10.52 -16.80 7.59
CA ASN A 47 -9.79 -16.21 8.73
C ASN A 47 -9.03 -17.24 9.58
N GLU A 48 -9.48 -18.50 9.61
CA GLU A 48 -8.74 -19.60 10.24
C GLU A 48 -7.55 -20.07 9.40
N LYS A 49 -7.66 -20.05 8.06
CA LYS A 49 -6.66 -20.62 7.16
C LYS A 49 -5.61 -19.63 6.65
N VAL A 50 -6.01 -18.37 6.43
CA VAL A 50 -5.16 -17.29 5.90
C VAL A 50 -3.95 -16.95 6.79
N PRO A 51 -4.02 -16.90 8.14
CA PRO A 51 -2.88 -16.59 8.99
C PRO A 51 -1.89 -17.76 9.10
N GLY A 52 -1.58 -18.41 7.98
CA GLY A 52 -0.53 -19.42 7.86
C GLY A 52 0.86 -18.80 7.71
N PRO A 53 1.92 -19.63 7.76
CA PRO A 53 3.31 -19.18 7.75
C PRO A 53 3.68 -18.28 6.57
N GLY A 54 3.19 -18.59 5.36
CA GLY A 54 3.47 -17.79 4.16
C GLY A 54 2.88 -16.39 4.22
N PHE A 55 1.63 -16.26 4.69
CA PHE A 55 0.99 -14.95 4.89
C PHE A 55 1.73 -14.15 5.96
N LEU A 56 2.06 -14.78 7.10
CA LEU A 56 2.78 -14.11 8.19
C LEU A 56 4.17 -13.63 7.76
N LEU A 57 4.88 -14.39 6.93
CA LEU A 57 6.17 -13.99 6.38
C LEU A 57 6.03 -12.72 5.53
N VAL A 58 5.07 -12.68 4.60
CA VAL A 58 4.83 -11.50 3.76
C VAL A 58 4.37 -10.32 4.62
N PHE A 59 3.41 -10.55 5.53
CA PHE A 59 2.87 -9.53 6.42
C PHE A 59 3.94 -8.89 7.32
N LEU A 60 4.79 -9.70 7.95
CA LEU A 60 5.91 -9.20 8.74
C LEU A 60 6.93 -8.48 7.85
N GLY A 61 7.17 -8.98 6.64
CA GLY A 61 8.06 -8.35 5.66
C GLY A 61 7.67 -6.91 5.32
N VAL A 62 6.36 -6.62 5.21
CA VAL A 62 5.84 -5.27 4.94
C VAL A 62 6.29 -4.25 5.99
N VAL A 63 6.45 -4.66 7.25
CA VAL A 63 6.85 -3.77 8.36
C VAL A 63 8.35 -3.85 8.64
N ALA A 64 8.90 -5.05 8.69
CA ALA A 64 10.27 -5.30 9.11
C ALA A 64 11.30 -4.78 8.09
N LEU A 65 11.04 -4.92 6.79
CA LEU A 65 12.02 -4.55 5.75
C LEU A 65 12.19 -3.03 5.61
N PRO A 66 11.13 -2.20 5.57
CA PRO A 66 11.28 -0.74 5.64
C PRO A 66 11.95 -0.28 6.94
N ALA A 67 11.58 -0.88 8.08
CA ALA A 67 12.18 -0.54 9.38
C ALA A 67 13.68 -0.85 9.41
N ALA A 68 14.08 -2.01 8.90
CA ALA A 68 15.49 -2.39 8.78
C ALA A 68 16.25 -1.45 7.83
N ALA A 69 15.64 -1.05 6.70
CA ALA A 69 16.24 -0.10 5.78
C ALA A 69 16.49 1.25 6.45
N LEU A 70 15.50 1.77 7.20
CA LEU A 70 15.62 3.01 7.95
C LEU A 70 16.75 2.95 8.99
N VAL A 71 16.75 1.91 9.83
CA VAL A 71 17.79 1.74 10.86
C VAL A 71 19.18 1.61 10.24
N SER A 72 19.30 0.94 9.10
CA SER A 72 20.58 0.79 8.39
C SER A 72 21.12 2.10 7.82
N ASP A 73 20.25 3.04 7.47
CA ASP A 73 20.64 4.35 6.96
C ASP A 73 21.05 5.31 8.09
N LEU A 74 20.38 5.22 9.24
CA LEU A 74 20.71 6.00 10.44
C LEU A 74 22.06 5.61 11.06
N GLY A 75 22.55 4.39 10.81
CA GLY A 75 23.82 3.88 11.32
C GLY A 75 25.04 4.17 10.43
N GLY A 76 24.85 4.70 9.22
CA GLY A 76 25.94 5.12 8.35
C GLY A 76 26.51 6.48 8.80
N PRO A 77 27.82 6.77 8.59
CA PRO A 77 28.30 8.13 8.74
C PRO A 77 27.42 9.02 7.87
N ALA A 78 26.90 10.11 8.43
CA ALA A 78 26.06 11.07 7.74
C ALA A 78 26.81 11.68 6.56
N SER A 79 26.90 10.94 5.45
CA SER A 79 27.25 11.46 4.16
C SER A 79 26.07 12.30 3.76
N GLY A 80 26.13 13.58 4.10
CA GLY A 80 25.18 14.59 3.70
C GLY A 80 25.13 14.68 2.18
N SER A 81 24.36 13.80 1.56
CA SER A 81 23.94 13.90 0.17
C SER A 81 22.45 14.19 0.14
N GLY A 82 22.13 15.48 0.28
CA GLY A 82 21.06 16.09 -0.50
C GLY A 82 19.62 15.75 -0.13
N CYS A 83 19.24 15.81 1.14
CA CYS A 83 17.83 16.01 1.48
C CYS A 83 17.48 17.51 1.35
N SER A 84 17.30 18.02 0.13
CA SER A 84 16.83 19.40 -0.05
C SER A 84 15.88 19.67 -1.22
N SER A 85 15.52 18.68 -2.05
CA SER A 85 14.63 18.91 -3.20
C SER A 85 13.25 18.26 -3.11
N TRP A 86 12.99 17.37 -2.12
CA TRP A 86 11.67 16.75 -1.97
C TRP A 86 10.65 17.75 -1.39
N ARG A 87 9.93 18.43 -2.29
CA ARG A 87 8.76 19.27 -1.99
C ARG A 87 7.50 18.59 -2.51
N PRO A 88 6.83 17.72 -1.71
CA PRO A 88 5.67 16.96 -2.20
C PRO A 88 4.46 17.81 -2.60
N TRP A 89 4.44 19.09 -2.19
CA TRP A 89 3.31 20.00 -2.33
C TRP A 89 3.45 20.99 -3.50
N SER A 90 4.52 20.95 -4.30
CA SER A 90 4.73 21.93 -5.38
C SER A 90 3.96 21.63 -6.67
N VAL A 91 2.90 20.81 -6.60
CA VAL A 91 1.91 20.74 -7.67
C VAL A 91 1.14 22.05 -7.69
N ARG A 92 1.65 23.02 -8.46
CA ARG A 92 0.91 24.24 -8.78
C ARG A 92 -0.27 23.85 -9.66
N TRP A 93 -1.42 23.61 -9.04
CA TRP A 93 -2.69 23.56 -9.75
C TRP A 93 -2.91 24.91 -10.42
N SER A 94 -2.65 24.97 -11.73
CA SER A 94 -3.09 26.09 -12.56
C SER A 94 -4.58 25.91 -12.78
N ALA A 95 -5.38 26.46 -11.86
CA ALA A 95 -6.80 26.65 -12.11
C ALA A 95 -6.93 27.62 -13.30
N THR A 96 -7.14 27.10 -14.49
CA THR A 96 -7.59 27.88 -15.64
C THR A 96 -9.02 28.32 -15.34
N SER A 97 -9.17 29.45 -14.63
CA SER A 97 -10.47 30.09 -14.46
C SER A 97 -10.90 30.67 -15.82
N SER A 98 -11.66 29.88 -16.57
CA SER A 98 -12.49 30.38 -17.66
C SER A 98 -13.52 31.34 -17.05
N ARG A 99 -13.23 32.64 -17.11
CA ARG A 99 -14.21 33.70 -16.83
C ARG A 99 -14.98 33.93 -18.13
N SER A 100 -16.05 33.16 -18.34
CA SER A 100 -17.04 33.48 -19.37
C SER A 100 -17.86 34.68 -18.89
N SER A 101 -17.57 35.85 -19.45
CA SER A 101 -18.36 37.07 -19.27
C SER A 101 -19.72 36.90 -19.96
N GLY A 102 -20.70 36.33 -19.25
CA GLY A 102 -22.09 36.34 -19.68
C GLY A 102 -22.70 37.71 -19.40
N THR A 103 -22.74 38.56 -20.41
CA THR A 103 -23.56 39.77 -20.42
C THR A 103 -25.04 39.38 -20.43
N PHE A 104 -25.74 39.61 -19.33
CA PHE A 104 -27.19 39.58 -19.30
C PHE A 104 -27.70 40.84 -20.02
N ARG A 105 -28.39 40.63 -21.15
CA ARG A 105 -29.24 41.61 -21.83
C ARG A 105 -30.57 40.94 -22.12
#